data_AF-A0A158CML2-F1
#
_entry.id   AF-A0A158CML2-F1
#
_cell.length_a   1.000
_cell.length_b   1.000
_cell.length_c   1.000
_cell.angle_alpha   90.00
_cell.angle_beta   90.00
_cell.angle_gamma   90.00
#
_symmetry.space_group_name_H-M   'P 1'
#
loop_
_entity.id
_entity.type
_entity.pdbx_description
1 polymer ?
#
loop_
_entity_poly.entity_id
_entity_poly.type
_entity_poly.pdbx_seq_one_letter_code
_entity_poly.pdbx_strand_id
1 'polypeptide(L)'
;MKSAKILIALICVCAAGAASAKEMKVAPATMTCADFVQVDDAYKPALVYWVAGVDKLGVKGTETTLIDTAQPVAATVSEACMKDPAAKFRTKVHSMVKANQIALFDHH
;
A
#
# COMPACT_ATOMS: atom_id res chain seq x y z
N MET A 1 -16.60 -20.59 60.44
CA MET A 1 -15.12 -20.69 60.41
C MET A 1 -14.67 -20.89 58.97
N LYS A 2 -13.55 -20.24 58.60
CA LYS A 2 -12.79 -20.34 57.34
C LYS A 2 -13.28 -19.49 56.17
N SER A 3 -13.01 -18.19 56.33
CA SER A 3 -12.31 -17.34 55.37
C SER A 3 -11.41 -18.13 54.39
N ALA A 4 -11.39 -17.74 53.11
CA ALA A 4 -10.16 -17.30 52.44
C ALA A 4 -10.33 -17.08 50.92
N LYS A 5 -10.06 -15.83 50.53
CA LYS A 5 -9.11 -15.44 49.45
C LYS A 5 -9.58 -15.66 48.00
N ILE A 6 -10.00 -14.60 47.31
CA ILE A 6 -9.15 -13.58 46.63
C ILE A 6 -8.69 -14.06 45.24
N LEU A 7 -9.22 -13.37 44.22
CA LEU A 7 -8.61 -12.93 42.95
C LEU A 7 -7.70 -13.92 42.20
N ILE A 8 -8.19 -14.42 41.07
CA ILE A 8 -7.36 -14.73 39.90
C ILE A 8 -7.96 -14.01 38.70
N ALA A 9 -7.40 -12.82 38.43
CA ALA A 9 -7.54 -12.12 37.17
C ALA A 9 -6.74 -12.90 36.11
N LEU A 10 -7.43 -13.64 35.23
CA LEU A 10 -6.83 -14.17 34.01
C LEU A 10 -6.92 -13.10 32.94
N ILE A 11 -5.95 -12.20 33.00
CA ILE A 11 -5.58 -11.26 31.95
C ILE A 11 -5.24 -12.09 30.71
N CYS A 12 -6.22 -12.29 29.84
CA CYS A 12 -5.99 -12.76 28.49
C CYS A 12 -5.51 -11.55 27.69
N VAL A 13 -4.24 -11.16 27.89
CA VAL A 13 -3.53 -10.28 26.97
C VAL A 13 -3.52 -11.03 25.65
N CYS A 14 -4.48 -10.69 24.80
CA CYS A 14 -4.36 -10.91 23.37
C CYS A 14 -3.13 -10.10 22.99
N ALA A 15 -2.00 -10.78 22.85
CA ALA A 15 -0.85 -10.25 22.15
C ALA A 15 -1.34 -9.99 20.72
N ALA A 16 -1.88 -8.78 20.49
CA ALA A 16 -1.88 -8.18 19.18
C ALA A 16 -0.40 -8.07 18.83
N GLY A 17 0.14 -9.11 18.19
CA GLY A 17 1.45 -9.05 17.61
C GLY A 17 1.46 -7.81 16.74
N ALA A 18 2.18 -6.78 17.18
CA ALA A 18 2.57 -5.72 16.29
C ALA A 18 3.34 -6.43 15.18
N ALA A 19 2.68 -6.64 14.03
CA ALA A 19 3.33 -7.12 12.84
C ALA A 19 4.44 -6.11 12.57
N SER A 20 5.67 -6.49 12.92
CA SER A 20 6.83 -5.66 12.66
C SER A 20 6.89 -5.52 11.15
N ALA A 21 6.56 -4.32 10.68
CA ALA A 21 6.68 -3.91 9.29
C ALA A 21 8.13 -4.18 8.85
N LYS A 22 8.37 -5.35 8.27
CA LYS A 22 9.69 -5.72 7.77
C LYS A 22 9.95 -4.78 6.59
N GLU A 23 10.89 -3.83 6.74
CA GLU A 23 11.24 -2.91 5.66
C GLU A 23 11.59 -3.70 4.40
N MET A 24 10.70 -3.65 3.40
CA MET A 24 10.94 -4.28 2.11
C MET A 24 11.47 -3.21 1.16
N LYS A 25 12.76 -3.33 0.81
CA LYS A 25 13.35 -2.47 -0.22
C LYS A 25 12.77 -2.84 -1.58
N VAL A 26 11.94 -1.96 -2.11
CA VAL A 26 11.38 -2.07 -3.45
C VAL A 26 11.91 -0.97 -4.34
N ALA A 27 12.00 -1.22 -5.66
CA ALA A 27 12.43 -0.25 -6.66
C ALA A 27 11.30 0.01 -7.68
N PRO A 28 10.31 0.87 -7.35
CA PRO A 28 9.13 1.09 -8.21
C PRO A 28 9.45 1.59 -9.61
N ALA A 29 10.58 2.27 -9.78
CA ALA A 29 11.04 2.77 -11.08
C ALA A 29 11.45 1.66 -12.05
N THR A 30 11.89 0.49 -11.56
CA THR A 30 12.50 -0.55 -12.39
C THR A 30 11.78 -1.91 -12.31
N MET A 31 10.90 -2.08 -11.32
CA MET A 31 10.15 -3.32 -11.10
C MET A 31 9.14 -3.64 -12.23
N THR A 32 8.80 -4.92 -12.33
CA THR A 32 7.74 -5.43 -13.21
C THR A 32 6.38 -5.44 -12.51
N CYS A 33 5.32 -5.64 -13.28
CA CYS A 33 3.98 -5.89 -12.74
C CYS A 33 3.93 -7.16 -11.88
N ALA A 34 4.68 -8.21 -12.23
CA ALA A 34 4.80 -9.41 -11.41
C ALA A 34 5.38 -9.10 -10.02
N ASP A 35 6.45 -8.30 -9.97
CA ASP A 35 7.06 -7.88 -8.70
C ASP A 35 6.08 -7.06 -7.84
N PHE A 36 5.33 -6.16 -8.46
CA PHE A 36 4.32 -5.33 -7.76
C PHE A 36 3.21 -6.16 -7.10
N VAL A 37 2.71 -7.20 -7.79
CA VAL A 37 1.64 -8.06 -7.25
C VAL A 37 2.07 -8.78 -5.97
N GLN A 38 3.37 -9.06 -5.81
CA GLN A 38 3.93 -9.71 -4.62
C GLN A 38 4.17 -8.75 -3.44
N VAL A 39 4.02 -7.44 -3.64
CA VAL A 39 4.14 -6.45 -2.56
C VAL A 39 2.97 -6.64 -1.58
N ASP A 40 3.24 -6.49 -0.29
CA ASP A 40 2.18 -6.50 0.72
C ASP A 40 1.11 -5.45 0.39
N ASP A 41 -0.15 -5.82 0.53
CA ASP A 41 -1.28 -4.97 0.17
C ASP A 41 -1.28 -3.63 0.95
N ALA A 42 -0.69 -3.60 2.16
CA ALA A 42 -0.51 -2.38 2.94
C ALA A 42 0.40 -1.35 2.24
N TYR A 43 1.34 -1.78 1.39
CA TYR A 43 2.31 -0.90 0.74
C TYR A 43 2.00 -0.61 -0.73
N LYS A 44 1.18 -1.42 -1.39
CA LYS A 44 0.82 -1.24 -2.80
C LYS A 44 0.27 0.16 -3.14
N PRO A 45 -0.65 0.77 -2.35
CA PRO A 45 -1.15 2.11 -2.64
C PRO A 45 -0.02 3.14 -2.72
N ALA A 46 0.92 3.11 -1.77
CA ALA A 46 2.03 4.05 -1.73
C ALA A 46 2.92 3.98 -2.98
N LEU A 47 3.15 2.77 -3.53
CA LEU A 47 3.94 2.61 -4.74
C LEU A 47 3.23 3.16 -5.98
N VAL A 48 1.91 2.96 -6.07
CA VAL A 48 1.10 3.52 -7.16
C VAL A 48 1.12 5.05 -7.13
N TYR A 49 0.89 5.65 -5.95
CA TYR A 49 0.94 7.10 -5.78
C TYR A 49 2.31 7.69 -6.09
N TRP A 50 3.39 7.04 -5.61
CA TRP A 50 4.75 7.47 -5.90
C TRP A 50 5.02 7.49 -7.40
N VAL A 51 4.70 6.40 -8.10
CA VAL A 51 4.92 6.28 -9.55
C VAL A 51 4.12 7.32 -10.33
N ALA A 52 2.88 7.59 -9.92
CA ALA A 52 2.04 8.59 -10.56
C ALA A 52 2.53 10.03 -10.30
N GLY A 53 3.11 10.29 -9.13
CA GLY A 53 3.55 11.62 -8.71
C GLY A 53 4.98 11.99 -9.06
N VAL A 54 5.91 11.04 -9.16
CA VAL A 54 7.38 11.31 -9.22
C VAL A 54 7.79 12.20 -10.40
N ASP A 55 7.07 12.17 -11.52
CA ASP A 55 7.35 13.01 -12.70
C ASP A 55 6.47 14.26 -12.79
N LYS A 56 5.28 14.24 -12.18
CA LYS A 56 4.25 15.28 -12.32
C LYS A 56 4.29 16.31 -11.20
N LEU A 57 4.77 15.93 -10.03
CA LEU A 57 4.66 16.73 -8.80
C LEU A 57 6.02 17.30 -8.31
N GLY A 58 7.14 17.03 -8.99
CA GLY A 58 8.45 17.56 -8.60
C GLY A 58 8.83 17.29 -7.14
N VAL A 59 8.29 16.21 -6.55
CA VAL A 59 8.30 15.98 -5.09
C VAL A 59 9.70 15.68 -4.61
N LYS A 60 10.35 16.69 -4.01
CA LYS A 60 11.25 16.50 -2.88
C LYS A 60 10.37 16.59 -1.65
N GLY A 61 10.28 15.49 -0.89
CA GLY A 61 9.23 15.28 0.08
C GLY A 61 9.13 16.39 1.12
N THR A 62 7.99 17.06 1.18
CA THR A 62 7.53 17.77 2.38
C THR A 62 6.02 18.02 2.30
N GLU A 63 5.37 17.71 3.43
CA GLU A 63 4.20 18.38 4.01
C GLU A 63 2.82 18.04 3.40
N THR A 64 2.19 17.03 4.01
CA THR A 64 0.78 16.62 3.93
C THR A 64 0.26 16.14 2.57
N THR A 65 0.26 14.83 2.39
CA THR A 65 -0.48 14.12 1.34
C THR A 65 -1.76 13.56 1.95
N LEU A 66 -2.91 13.82 1.34
CA LEU A 66 -4.14 13.09 1.63
C LEU A 66 -3.88 11.62 1.27
N ILE A 67 -3.81 10.77 2.29
CA ILE A 67 -3.82 9.32 2.10
C ILE A 67 -5.24 8.99 1.67
N ASP A 68 -5.46 8.92 0.35
CA ASP A 68 -6.64 8.26 -0.15
C ASP A 68 -6.52 6.79 0.26
N THR A 69 -7.33 6.42 1.25
CA THR A 69 -7.45 5.04 1.74
C THR A 69 -8.33 4.20 0.81
N ALA A 70 -8.56 4.67 -0.42
CA ALA A 70 -9.19 3.91 -1.47
C ALA A 70 -8.36 2.67 -1.85
N GLN A 71 -8.59 1.58 -1.09
CA GLN A 71 -8.34 0.19 -1.47
C GLN A 71 -8.60 -0.12 -2.97
N PRO A 72 -9.60 0.44 -3.69
CA PRO A 72 -9.79 0.11 -5.10
C PRO A 72 -8.62 0.46 -6.02
N VAL A 73 -7.81 1.50 -5.74
CA VAL A 73 -6.75 1.90 -6.67
C VAL A 73 -5.67 0.82 -6.76
N ALA A 74 -5.14 0.39 -5.62
CA ALA A 74 -4.12 -0.66 -5.58
C ALA A 74 -4.65 -2.00 -6.08
N ALA A 75 -5.91 -2.33 -5.76
CA ALA A 75 -6.57 -3.54 -6.27
C ALA A 75 -6.71 -3.49 -7.81
N THR A 76 -7.21 -2.39 -8.37
CA THR A 76 -7.38 -2.21 -9.83
C THR A 76 -6.05 -2.31 -10.57
N VAL A 77 -4.98 -1.69 -10.03
CA VAL A 77 -3.64 -1.81 -10.61
C VAL A 77 -3.11 -3.25 -10.48
N SER A 78 -3.37 -3.93 -9.35
CA SER A 78 -2.97 -5.33 -9.16
C SER A 78 -3.65 -6.23 -10.18
N GLU A 79 -4.95 -6.11 -10.38
CA GLU A 79 -5.70 -6.86 -11.39
C GLU A 79 -5.19 -6.60 -12.81
N ALA A 80 -4.87 -5.34 -13.14
CA ALA A 80 -4.30 -4.99 -14.43
C ALA A 80 -2.89 -5.57 -14.63
N CYS A 81 -2.07 -5.58 -13.57
CA CYS A 81 -0.73 -6.17 -13.59
C CYS A 81 -0.76 -7.70 -13.67
N MET A 82 -1.75 -8.36 -13.06
CA MET A 82 -1.94 -9.81 -13.21
C MET A 82 -2.24 -10.20 -14.67
N LYS A 83 -2.90 -9.32 -15.44
CA LYS A 83 -3.19 -9.53 -16.87
C LYS A 83 -1.98 -9.29 -17.78
N ASP A 84 -0.97 -8.58 -17.30
CA ASP A 84 0.24 -8.22 -18.06
C ASP A 84 1.48 -8.18 -17.15
N PRO A 85 1.93 -9.35 -16.67
CA PRO A 85 2.95 -9.44 -15.62
C PRO A 85 4.35 -8.98 -16.08
N ALA A 86 4.63 -9.04 -17.39
CA ALA A 86 5.91 -8.65 -17.97
C ALA A 86 6.05 -7.13 -18.17
N ALA A 87 4.95 -6.38 -18.15
CA ALA A 87 4.99 -4.94 -18.28
C ALA A 87 5.78 -4.28 -17.14
N LYS A 88 6.43 -3.17 -17.47
CA LYS A 88 7.03 -2.29 -16.46
C LYS A 88 5.92 -1.62 -15.65
N PHE A 89 6.05 -1.72 -14.33
CA PHE A 89 5.04 -1.21 -13.40
C PHE A 89 4.76 0.28 -13.63
N ARG A 90 5.82 1.11 -13.75
CA ARG A 90 5.69 2.55 -14.03
C ARG A 90 4.89 2.84 -15.30
N THR A 91 5.23 2.17 -16.40
CA THR A 91 4.53 2.34 -17.68
C THR A 91 3.07 1.94 -17.57
N LYS A 92 2.76 0.84 -16.86
CA LYS A 92 1.38 0.38 -16.65
C LYS A 92 0.57 1.42 -15.88
N VAL A 93 1.05 1.88 -14.73
CA VAL A 93 0.35 2.90 -13.91
C VAL A 93 0.12 4.18 -14.71
N HIS A 94 1.14 4.70 -15.41
CA HIS A 94 0.99 5.90 -16.24
C HIS A 94 -0.04 5.74 -17.36
N SER A 95 -0.08 4.56 -18.00
CA SER A 95 -1.08 4.28 -19.03
C SER A 95 -2.51 4.28 -18.48
N MET A 96 -2.70 3.72 -17.28
CA MET A 96 -4.00 3.66 -16.60
C MET A 96 -4.48 5.04 -16.16
N VAL A 97 -3.57 5.90 -15.65
CA VAL A 97 -3.89 7.31 -15.36
C VAL A 97 -4.30 8.04 -16.64
N LYS A 98 -3.52 7.90 -17.72
CA LYS A 98 -3.83 8.55 -19.01
C LYS A 98 -5.19 8.09 -19.59
N ALA A 99 -5.56 6.84 -19.34
CA ALA A 99 -6.83 6.25 -19.77
C ALA A 99 -8.00 6.50 -18.79
N ASN A 100 -7.79 7.29 -17.72
CA ASN A 100 -8.77 7.53 -16.65
C ASN A 100 -9.30 6.24 -15.98
N GLN A 101 -8.51 5.17 -16.00
CA GLN A 101 -8.85 3.89 -15.35
C GLN A 101 -8.59 3.90 -13.85
N ILE A 102 -7.74 4.83 -13.39
CA ILE A 102 -7.50 5.13 -11.98
C ILE A 102 -7.51 6.65 -11.80
N ALA A 103 -8.31 7.14 -10.86
CA ALA A 103 -8.34 8.54 -10.47
C ALA A 103 -7.40 8.73 -9.28
N LEU A 104 -6.26 9.39 -9.50
CA LEU A 104 -5.23 9.59 -8.46
C LEU A 104 -5.14 11.04 -7.99
N PHE A 105 -5.64 11.98 -8.79
CA PHE A 105 -5.58 13.41 -8.51
C PHE A 105 -6.96 14.01 -8.83
N ASP A 106 -7.52 14.75 -7.89
CA ASP A 106 -8.68 15.59 -8.16
C ASP A 106 -8.16 16.87 -8.83
N HIS A 107 -8.61 17.15 -10.06
CA HIS A 107 -8.18 18.31 -10.82
C HIS A 107 -9.06 19.52 -10.46
N HIS A 108 -8.81 20.12 -9.30
CA HIS A 108 -9.33 21.46 -8.95
C HIS A 108 -8.30 22.55 -9.25
#